data_AF-A0A3D2ND13-F1
#
_entry.id   AF-A0A3D2ND13-F1
#
_cell.length_a   1.000
_cell.length_b   1.000
_cell.length_c   1.000
_cell.angle_alpha   90.00
_cell.angle_beta   90.00
_cell.angle_gamma   90.00
#
_symmetry.space_group_name_H-M   'P 1'
#
loop_
_entity.id
_entity.type
_entity.pdbx_description
1 polymer ?
#
loop_
_entity_poly.entity_id
_entity_poly.type
_entity_poly.pdbx_seq_one_letter_code
_entity_poly.pdbx_strand_id
1 'polypeptide(L)'
;MKRIDISYGGQWFSIGNRSLEDVHEEIRAGILAGHHWLEVNDGEGQPRPAYLSISPGVPIAVVPTPEPHDPPSEAAVDVLDPEIAGPPPEWTGPTLRPRS
;
A
#
# COMPACT_ATOMS: atom_id res chain seq x y z
N MET A 1 -0.49 -3.83 -11.37
CA MET A 1 0.62 -2.94 -11.78
C MET A 1 1.21 -2.32 -10.54
N LYS A 2 2.54 -2.36 -10.38
CA LYS A 2 3.23 -1.76 -9.22
C LYS A 2 3.14 -0.23 -9.30
N ARG A 3 2.49 0.35 -8.31
CA ARG A 3 2.38 1.79 -8.08
C ARG A 3 3.07 2.09 -6.75
N ILE A 4 3.76 3.21 -6.70
CA ILE A 4 4.39 3.72 -5.49
C ILE A 4 3.80 5.11 -5.24
N ASP A 5 3.21 5.32 -4.08
CA ASP A 5 2.75 6.63 -3.65
C ASP A 5 3.89 7.36 -2.93
N ILE A 6 4.05 8.65 -3.21
CA ILE A 6 5.08 9.50 -2.64
C ILE A 6 4.39 10.63 -1.87
N SER A 7 4.70 10.78 -0.59
CA SER A 7 4.31 11.96 0.18
C SER A 7 5.49 12.92 0.25
N TYR A 8 5.28 14.14 -0.25
CA TYR A 8 6.30 15.18 -0.30
C TYR A 8 5.65 16.55 -0.03
N GLY A 9 6.14 17.25 1.00
CA GLY A 9 5.58 18.56 1.38
C GLY A 9 4.10 18.54 1.78
N GLY A 10 3.57 17.38 2.20
CA GLY A 10 2.15 17.19 2.51
C GLY A 10 1.25 16.93 1.30
N GLN A 11 1.81 16.83 0.09
CA GLN A 11 1.11 16.43 -1.12
C GLN A 11 1.43 14.99 -1.52
N TRP A 12 0.50 14.35 -2.22
CA TRP A 12 0.64 12.99 -2.72
C TRP A 12 0.94 12.98 -4.22
N PHE A 13 1.94 12.19 -4.58
CA PHE A 13 2.35 11.92 -5.95
C PHE A 13 2.41 10.42 -6.16
N SER A 14 2.60 9.98 -7.41
CA SER A 14 2.72 8.55 -7.71
C SER A 14 3.80 8.26 -8.74
N ILE A 15 4.51 7.15 -8.56
CA ILE A 15 5.43 6.58 -9.55
C ILE A 15 4.82 5.27 -10.03
N GLY A 16 4.61 5.17 -11.34
CA GLY A 16 4.17 3.94 -11.99
C GLY A 16 5.35 3.19 -12.60
N ASN A 17 5.20 1.87 -12.73
CA ASN A 17 6.11 1.03 -13.53
C ASN A 17 7.59 1.06 -13.09
N ARG A 18 7.85 1.28 -11.80
CA ARG A 18 9.19 1.20 -11.19
C ARG A 18 9.19 0.31 -9.96
N SER A 19 10.34 -0.26 -9.64
CA SER A 19 10.52 -1.00 -8.39
C SER A 19 10.79 -0.04 -7.23
N LEU A 20 10.43 -0.47 -6.02
CA LEU A 20 10.73 0.29 -4.79
C LEU A 20 12.25 0.45 -4.60
N GLU A 21 13.02 -0.56 -4.97
CA GLU A 21 14.48 -0.57 -4.85
C GLU A 21 15.12 0.49 -5.76
N ASP A 22 14.70 0.57 -7.03
CA ASP A 22 15.20 1.58 -7.97
C ASP A 22 14.91 3.01 -7.48
N VAL A 23 13.71 3.22 -6.93
CA VAL A 23 13.31 4.54 -6.38
C VAL A 23 14.13 4.88 -5.13
N HIS A 24 14.36 3.92 -4.23
CA HIS A 24 15.21 4.14 -3.07
C HIS A 24 16.66 4.46 -3.43
N GLU A 25 17.24 3.73 -4.38
CA GLU A 25 18.63 3.99 -4.78
C GLU A 25 18.78 5.35 -5.45
N GLU A 26 17.83 5.76 -6.30
CA GLU A 26 17.85 7.08 -6.92
C GLU A 26 17.74 8.22 -5.88
N ILE A 27 16.83 8.09 -4.90
CA ILE A 27 16.69 9.05 -3.80
C ILE A 27 17.99 9.11 -2.99
N ARG A 28 18.56 7.94 -2.64
CA ARG A 28 19.81 7.85 -1.88
C ARG A 28 20.97 8.50 -2.64
N ALA A 29 21.14 8.19 -3.92
CA ALA A 29 22.16 8.78 -4.77
C ALA A 29 21.99 10.30 -4.88
N GLY A 30 20.75 10.79 -5.04
CA GLY A 30 20.43 12.21 -5.10
C GLY A 30 20.75 12.97 -3.80
N ILE A 31 20.47 12.36 -2.64
CA ILE A 31 20.84 12.93 -1.34
C ILE A 31 22.37 13.02 -1.20
N LEU A 32 23.10 11.97 -1.61
CA LEU A 32 24.57 11.96 -1.55
C LEU A 32 25.22 12.97 -2.50
N ALA A 33 24.60 13.21 -3.67
CA ALA A 33 25.02 14.24 -4.62
C ALA A 33 24.68 15.68 -4.17
N GLY A 34 23.86 15.82 -3.12
CA GLY A 34 23.42 17.10 -2.56
C GLY A 34 22.13 17.65 -3.16
N HIS A 35 21.76 17.26 -4.38
CA HIS A 35 20.47 17.55 -4.99
C HIS A 35 20.17 16.58 -6.15
N HIS A 36 18.88 16.30 -6.37
CA HIS A 36 18.39 15.53 -7.52
C HIS A 36 16.93 15.87 -7.84
N TRP A 37 16.52 15.67 -9.10
CA TRP A 37 15.12 15.81 -9.51
C TRP A 37 14.52 14.43 -9.76
N LEU A 38 13.58 14.03 -8.90
CA LEU A 38 12.84 12.79 -9.05
C LEU A 38 11.56 13.05 -9.86
N GLU A 39 11.42 12.38 -11.00
CA GLU A 39 10.19 12.42 -11.80
C GLU A 39 9.09 11.57 -11.15
N VAL A 40 7.92 12.18 -10.97
CA VAL A 40 6.72 11.57 -10.41
C VAL A 40 5.51 11.98 -11.24
N ASN A 41 4.36 11.36 -10.98
CA ASN A 41 3.08 11.75 -11.54
C ASN A 41 2.25 12.51 -10.51
N ASP A 42 1.65 13.61 -10.96
CA ASP A 42 0.65 14.39 -10.25
C ASP A 42 -0.75 14.17 -10.87
N GLY A 43 -1.74 13.99 -10.01
CA GLY A 43 -3.15 13.78 -10.37
C GLY A 43 -3.62 12.32 -10.34
N GLU A 44 -4.84 12.11 -9.86
CA GLU A 44 -5.52 10.81 -9.94
C GLU A 44 -6.20 10.66 -11.32
N GLY A 45 -5.90 9.56 -12.02
CA GLY A 45 -6.58 9.18 -13.27
C GLY A 45 -6.01 9.78 -14.56
N GLN A 46 -5.32 10.93 -14.50
CA GLN A 46 -4.54 11.46 -15.64
C GLN A 46 -3.12 11.82 -15.17
N PRO A 47 -2.14 10.92 -15.35
CA PRO A 47 -0.78 11.16 -14.88
C PRO A 47 -0.17 12.35 -15.64
N ARG A 48 0.17 13.40 -14.89
CA ARG A 48 0.96 14.52 -15.39
C ARG A 48 2.36 14.46 -14.78
N PRO A 49 3.44 14.61 -15.56
CA PRO A 49 4.78 14.60 -15.01
C PRO A 49 4.97 15.80 -14.07
N ALA A 50 5.55 15.53 -12.91
CA ALA A 50 5.98 16.49 -11.91
C ALA A 50 7.38 16.11 -11.42
N TYR A 51 8.13 17.09 -10.91
CA TYR A 51 9.53 16.90 -10.52
C TYR A 51 9.74 17.34 -9.07
N LEU A 52 10.11 16.39 -8.21
CA LEU A 52 10.37 16.64 -6.80
C LEU A 52 11.86 16.90 -6.57
N SER A 53 12.18 17.94 -5.81
CA SER A 53 13.56 18.26 -5.45
C SER A 53 14.02 17.40 -4.28
N ILE A 54 14.80 16.37 -4.56
CA ILE A 54 15.39 15.54 -3.51
C ILE A 54 16.64 16.25 -2.99
N SER A 55 16.65 16.60 -1.71
CA SER A 55 17.79 17.25 -1.06
C SER A 55 17.91 16.87 0.41
N PRO A 56 19.11 16.94 1.01
CA PRO A 56 19.30 16.65 2.43
C PRO A 56 18.39 17.52 3.32
N GLY A 57 17.72 16.89 4.28
CA GLY A 57 16.87 17.57 5.27
C GLY A 57 15.43 17.80 4.83
N VAL A 58 15.04 17.44 3.59
CA VAL A 58 13.64 17.49 3.14
C VAL A 58 12.95 16.15 3.42
N PRO A 59 11.84 16.12 4.18
CA PRO A 59 11.08 14.90 4.42
C PRO A 59 10.43 14.35 3.15
N ILE A 60 10.54 13.05 2.95
CA ILE A 60 9.88 12.29 1.89
C ILE A 60 9.42 10.94 2.46
N ALA A 61 8.21 10.50 2.11
CA ALA A 61 7.76 9.13 2.38
C ALA A 61 7.49 8.40 1.07
N VAL A 62 7.93 7.14 1.00
CA VAL A 62 7.76 6.26 -0.16
C VAL A 62 6.89 5.09 0.27
N VAL A 63 5.71 4.94 -0.33
CA VAL A 63 4.67 4.00 0.08
C VAL A 63 4.35 3.07 -1.10
N PRO A 64 4.81 1.81 -1.09
CA PRO A 64 4.44 0.86 -2.14
C PRO A 64 2.95 0.53 -2.03
N THR A 65 2.20 0.75 -3.11
CA THR A 65 0.79 0.33 -3.17
C THR A 65 0.76 -1.19 -3.42
N PRO A 66 0.10 -2.00 -2.57
CA PRO A 66 -0.09 -3.41 -2.85
C PRO A 66 -0.88 -3.54 -4.16
N GLU A 67 -0.46 -4.45 -5.04
CA GLU A 67 -1.34 -4.82 -6.15
C GLU A 67 -2.65 -5.35 -5.55
N PRO A 68 -3.81 -5.05 -6.17
CA PRO A 68 -5.04 -5.74 -5.81
C PRO A 68 -4.75 -7.24 -6.01
N HIS A 69 -4.55 -7.95 -4.91
CA HIS A 69 -4.73 -9.38 -4.92
C HIS A 69 -6.23 -9.54 -5.19
N ASP A 70 -6.60 -10.26 -6.24
CA ASP A 70 -7.97 -10.80 -6.29
C ASP A 70 -8.23 -11.37 -4.89
N PRO A 71 -9.33 -11.01 -4.21
CA PRO A 71 -9.66 -11.68 -2.97
C PRO A 71 -9.57 -13.19 -3.25
N PRO A 72 -8.99 -13.99 -2.35
CA PRO A 72 -9.00 -15.44 -2.55
C PRO A 72 -10.43 -15.81 -2.91
N SER A 73 -10.61 -16.37 -4.11
CA SER A 73 -11.90 -16.84 -4.57
C SER A 73 -12.55 -17.59 -3.40
N GLU A 74 -13.77 -17.23 -3.03
CA GLU A 74 -14.58 -17.89 -1.99
C GLU A 74 -14.83 -19.40 -2.26
N ALA A 75 -14.09 -20.02 -3.18
CA ALA A 75 -14.12 -21.45 -3.49
C ALA A 75 -13.23 -22.31 -2.57
N ALA A 76 -12.78 -21.80 -1.43
CA ALA A 76 -12.20 -22.62 -0.37
C ALA A 76 -12.65 -22.17 1.03
N VAL A 77 -13.95 -21.91 1.20
CA VAL A 77 -14.57 -22.41 2.43
C VAL A 77 -14.67 -23.91 2.25
N ASP A 78 -13.62 -24.62 2.62
CA ASP A 78 -13.73 -26.04 2.91
C ASP A 78 -14.75 -26.11 4.05
N VAL A 79 -15.99 -26.42 3.68
CA VAL A 79 -17.05 -26.70 4.63
C VAL A 79 -16.50 -27.87 5.43
N LEU A 80 -15.99 -27.58 6.63
CA LEU A 80 -15.70 -28.62 7.61
C LEU A 80 -16.92 -29.52 7.63
N ASP A 81 -16.72 -30.76 7.20
CA ASP A 81 -17.75 -31.77 7.16
C ASP A 81 -18.46 -31.75 8.52
N PRO A 82 -19.78 -31.47 8.58
CA PRO A 82 -20.47 -31.33 9.86
C PRO A 82 -20.46 -32.62 10.69
N GLU A 83 -20.01 -33.75 10.13
CA GLU A 83 -19.75 -34.98 10.87
C GLU A 83 -18.43 -35.00 11.67
N ILE A 84 -17.43 -34.17 11.35
CA ILE A 84 -16.17 -34.10 12.13
C ILE A 84 -16.22 -33.02 13.21
N ALA A 85 -17.06 -31.99 13.03
CA ALA A 85 -17.35 -31.04 14.07
C ALA A 85 -18.31 -31.69 15.09
N GLY A 86 -17.77 -32.16 16.22
CA GLY A 86 -18.57 -32.49 17.40
C GLY A 86 -19.53 -31.36 17.75
N PRO A 87 -20.55 -31.60 18.60
CA PRO A 87 -21.57 -30.60 18.92
C PRO A 87 -20.89 -29.29 19.32
N PRO A 88 -21.38 -28.13 18.82
CA PRO A 88 -20.79 -26.85 19.14
C PRO A 88 -20.74 -26.71 20.67
N PRO A 89 -19.62 -26.22 21.23
CA PRO A 89 -19.53 -26.02 22.67
C PRO A 89 -20.68 -25.12 23.12
N GLU A 90 -21.29 -25.46 24.25
CA GLU A 90 -22.31 -24.63 24.87
C GLU A 90 -21.71 -23.24 25.17
N TRP A 91 -22.17 -22.24 24.42
CA TRP A 91 -21.69 -20.87 24.58
C TRP A 91 -22.07 -20.37 25.98
N THR A 92 -21.07 -20.15 26.84
CA THR A 92 -21.24 -19.63 28.21
C THR A 92 -20.98 -18.12 28.31
N GLY A 93 -20.75 -17.44 27.19
CA GLY A 93 -20.44 -16.02 27.14
C GLY A 93 -21.68 -15.11 27.14
N PRO A 94 -21.51 -13.80 27.40
CA PRO A 94 -22.61 -12.84 27.33
C PRO A 94 -23.13 -12.68 25.90
N THR A 95 -24.44 -12.84 25.69
CA THR A 95 -25.09 -12.53 24.41
C THR A 95 -25.15 -11.02 24.22
N LEU A 96 -24.38 -10.49 23.27
CA LEU A 96 -24.51 -9.10 22.85
C LEU A 96 -25.81 -8.94 22.07
N ARG A 97 -26.83 -8.33 22.71
CA ARG A 97 -28.02 -7.91 21.97
C ARG A 97 -27.72 -6.64 21.19
N PRO A 98 -28.12 -6.55 19.90
CA PRO A 98 -28.00 -5.31 19.16
C PRO A 98 -28.81 -4.22 19.86
N ARG A 99 -28.21 -3.04 20.03
CA ARG A 99 -28.90 -1.87 20.58
C ARG A 99 -30.00 -1.44 19.60
N SER A 100 -31.24 -1.42 20.08
CA SER A 100 -32.39 -0.80 19.39
C SER A 100 -32.29 0.72 19.41
#